data_AF-A0A7C4Y290-F1
#
_entry.id   AF-A0A7C4Y290-F1
#
_cell.length_a   1.000
_cell.length_b   1.000
_cell.length_c   1.000
_cell.angle_alpha   90.00
_cell.angle_beta   90.00
_cell.angle_gamma   90.00
#
_symmetry.space_group_name_H-M   'P 1'
#
loop_
_entity.id
_entity.type
_entity.pdbx_description
1 polymer ?
#
loop_
_entity_poly.entity_id
_entity_poly.type
_entity_poly.pdbx_seq_one_letter_code
_entity_poly.pdbx_strand_id
1 'polypeptide(L)'
;MDTHKIKNTLTNFVVPLVALFVTLGLILLVILPQIKNWPKVQEEMNKVRSLEALLETKRSILDKIVDFQAVVDEDSKLFGQALSSEPMVPELLTQVDMIAKESGLEVTRLSYSVTDVGVGPEEEVASYKAVIINLGTLGNYDQINTFLANLEDSARLLEVLSFRFSGENLQDSSQYAGTFVLRSPYLKVESQAETDTPITLDISSPDFMNILSKVKSLKYYDIKVDTKFFDVTPSDEPIDDLEELGEFVDETTPEDIAQ
;
A
#
# COMPACT_ATOMS: atom_id res chain seq x y z
N MET A 1 66.43 71.26 44.05
CA MET A 1 65.20 70.68 43.46
C MET A 1 64.79 69.52 44.33
N ASP A 2 63.65 69.63 45.02
CA ASP A 2 63.21 68.71 46.08
C ASP A 2 62.70 67.38 45.51
N THR A 3 63.60 66.41 45.38
CA THR A 3 63.33 65.06 44.85
C THR A 3 62.37 64.25 45.72
N HIS A 4 62.15 64.64 46.99
CA HIS A 4 61.25 63.96 47.93
C HIS A 4 59.77 64.30 47.72
N LYS A 5 59.43 65.54 47.31
CA LYS A 5 58.03 65.93 47.07
C LYS A 5 57.49 65.30 45.78
N ILE A 6 58.31 65.23 44.73
CA ILE A 6 57.96 64.62 43.45
C ILE A 6 57.70 63.12 43.59
N LYS A 7 58.53 62.39 44.36
CA LYS A 7 58.34 60.95 44.59
C LYS A 7 57.02 60.65 45.31
N ASN A 8 56.63 61.48 46.28
CA ASN A 8 55.40 61.24 47.05
C ASN A 8 54.13 61.56 46.24
N THR A 9 54.15 62.61 45.42
CA THR A 9 53.05 62.94 44.50
C THR A 9 52.93 61.93 43.34
N LEU A 10 54.06 61.46 42.80
CA LEU A 10 54.08 60.41 41.77
C LEU A 10 53.50 59.10 42.33
N THR A 11 53.89 58.69 43.54
CA THR A 11 53.45 57.42 44.11
C THR A 11 51.96 57.43 44.52
N ASN A 12 51.46 58.53 45.10
CA ASN A 12 50.05 58.60 45.51
C ASN A 12 49.07 58.90 44.37
N PHE A 13 49.51 59.38 43.21
CA PHE A 13 48.61 59.70 42.08
C PHE A 13 48.79 58.78 40.87
N VAL A 14 50.03 58.42 40.52
CA VAL A 14 50.30 57.57 39.35
C VAL A 14 49.96 56.11 39.61
N VAL A 15 50.24 55.58 40.81
CA VAL A 15 49.91 54.18 41.16
C VAL A 15 48.40 53.91 41.07
N PRO A 16 47.50 54.71 41.68
CA PRO A 16 46.06 54.49 41.53
C PRO A 16 45.55 54.76 40.10
N LEU A 17 46.16 55.69 39.35
CA LEU A 17 45.81 55.94 37.95
C LEU A 17 46.16 54.74 37.06
N VAL A 18 47.36 54.18 37.20
CA VAL A 18 47.80 52.98 36.47
C VAL A 18 46.97 51.77 36.88
N ALA A 19 46.65 51.61 38.18
CA ALA A 19 45.77 50.56 38.64
C ALA A 19 44.37 50.65 38.01
N LEU A 20 43.82 51.86 37.82
CA LEU A 20 42.53 52.08 37.15
C LEU A 20 42.57 51.72 35.66
N PHE A 21 43.67 52.04 34.96
CA PHE A 21 43.84 51.63 33.56
C PHE A 21 44.01 50.11 33.42
N VAL A 22 44.70 49.46 34.37
CA VAL A 22 44.87 48.00 34.37
C VAL A 22 43.54 47.29 34.67
N THR A 23 42.73 47.79 35.60
CA THR A 23 41.39 47.23 35.86
C THR A 23 40.46 47.43 34.68
N LEU A 24 40.50 48.60 34.03
CA LEU A 24 39.73 48.86 32.80
C LEU A 24 40.17 47.97 31.64
N GLY A 25 41.48 47.75 31.49
CA GLY A 25 42.04 46.83 30.50
C GLY A 25 41.61 45.38 30.72
N LEU A 26 41.59 44.92 31.97
CA LEU A 26 41.10 43.59 32.36
C LEU A 26 39.61 43.42 32.06
N ILE A 27 38.79 44.43 32.36
CA ILE A 27 37.36 44.45 32.03
C ILE A 27 37.16 44.29 30.52
N LEU A 28 37.90 45.06 29.72
CA LEU A 28 37.76 45.06 28.27
C LEU A 28 38.24 43.73 27.65
N LEU A 29 39.32 43.14 28.18
CA LEU A 29 39.88 41.89 27.67
C LEU A 29 39.07 40.65 28.07
N VAL A 30 38.45 40.64 29.26
CA VAL A 30 37.74 39.46 29.79
C VAL A 30 36.24 39.50 29.51
N ILE A 31 35.58 40.67 29.61
CA ILE A 31 34.10 40.75 29.53
C ILE A 31 33.63 40.81 28.06
N LEU A 32 34.35 41.48 27.16
CA LEU A 32 33.97 41.54 25.74
C LEU A 32 33.91 40.17 25.04
N PRO A 33 34.92 39.27 25.18
CA PRO A 33 34.80 37.96 24.53
C PRO A 33 33.67 37.13 25.12
N GLN A 34 33.35 37.28 26.41
CA GLN A 34 32.24 36.55 27.04
C GLN A 34 30.87 36.98 26.49
N ILE A 35 30.64 38.27 26.23
CA ILE A 35 29.37 38.74 25.62
C ILE A 35 29.25 38.28 24.16
N LYS A 36 30.36 38.20 23.41
CA LYS A 36 30.35 37.75 22.01
C LYS A 36 30.03 36.26 21.85
N ASN A 37 30.28 35.46 22.88
CA ASN A 37 29.97 34.02 22.89
C ASN A 37 28.54 33.70 23.34
N TRP A 38 27.84 34.65 23.95
CA TRP A 38 26.47 34.49 24.43
C TRP A 38 25.43 34.14 23.35
N PRO A 39 25.42 34.76 22.16
CA PRO A 39 24.45 34.42 21.12
C PRO A 39 24.67 33.01 20.54
N LYS A 40 25.93 32.55 20.44
CA LYS A 40 26.25 31.20 19.94
C LYS A 40 25.77 30.11 20.89
N VAL A 41 25.97 30.31 22.19
CA VAL A 41 25.50 29.36 23.22
C VAL A 41 23.97 29.32 23.26
N GLN A 42 23.27 30.45 23.09
CA GLN A 42 21.81 30.45 22.98
C GLN A 42 21.30 29.74 21.73
N GLU A 43 21.95 29.92 20.59
CA GLU A 43 21.58 29.24 19.35
C GLU A 43 21.77 27.72 19.46
N GLU A 44 22.89 27.27 20.06
CA GLU A 44 23.14 25.86 20.34
C GLU A 44 22.13 25.29 21.34
N MET A 45 21.79 26.03 22.41
CA MET A 45 20.77 25.61 23.37
C MET A 45 19.38 25.50 22.73
N ASN A 46 19.01 26.42 21.84
CA ASN A 46 17.72 26.35 21.14
C ASN A 46 17.67 25.20 20.14
N LYS A 47 18.79 24.93 19.44
CA LYS A 47 18.92 23.76 18.56
C LYS A 47 18.78 22.46 19.34
N VAL A 48 19.51 22.31 20.45
CA VAL A 48 19.43 21.12 21.32
C VAL A 48 18.02 20.93 21.88
N ARG A 49 17.37 22.00 22.38
CA ARG A 49 15.98 21.92 22.86
C ARG A 49 14.97 21.55 21.76
N SER A 50 15.14 22.08 20.55
CA SER A 50 14.27 21.73 19.43
C SER A 50 14.45 20.28 18.99
N LEU A 51 15.69 19.76 19.05
CA LEU A 51 15.99 18.37 18.78
C LEU A 51 15.42 17.47 19.88
N GLU A 52 15.59 17.82 21.15
CA GLU A 52 14.98 17.09 22.27
C GLU A 52 13.45 17.04 22.15
N ALA A 53 12.78 18.16 21.86
CA ALA A 53 11.34 18.18 21.65
C ALA A 53 10.90 17.29 20.46
N LEU A 54 11.68 17.27 19.38
CA LEU A 54 11.44 16.42 18.23
C LEU A 54 11.67 14.94 18.56
N LEU A 55 12.72 14.61 19.30
CA LEU A 55 12.99 13.25 19.77
C LEU A 55 11.92 12.76 20.76
N GLU A 56 11.47 13.61 21.68
CA GLU A 56 10.40 13.30 22.63
C GLU A 56 9.08 13.06 21.90
N THR A 57 8.79 13.87 20.87
CA THR A 57 7.63 13.66 19.99
C THR A 57 7.75 12.34 19.21
N LYS A 58 8.92 12.04 18.64
CA LYS A 58 9.19 10.77 17.95
C LYS A 58 9.03 9.58 18.89
N ARG A 59 9.55 9.69 20.12
CA ARG A 59 9.43 8.64 21.15
C ARG A 59 7.98 8.45 21.56
N SER A 60 7.22 9.52 21.79
CA SER A 60 5.80 9.42 22.14
C SER A 60 4.95 8.80 21.03
N ILE A 61 5.24 9.13 19.76
CA ILE A 61 4.58 8.49 18.61
C ILE A 61 4.99 7.02 18.52
N LEU A 62 6.27 6.70 18.75
CA LEU A 62 6.75 5.32 18.70
C LEU A 62 6.17 4.47 19.83
N ASP A 63 6.10 4.99 21.06
CA ASP A 63 5.47 4.32 22.20
C ASP A 63 3.97 4.08 21.92
N LYS A 64 3.29 5.05 21.29
CA LYS A 64 1.92 4.85 20.79
C LYS A 64 1.85 3.81 19.68
N ILE A 65 2.82 3.70 18.79
CA ILE A 65 2.81 2.64 17.76
C ILE A 65 3.08 1.27 18.38
N VAL A 66 3.97 1.17 19.38
CA VAL A 66 4.31 -0.07 20.09
C VAL A 66 3.12 -0.57 20.90
N ASP A 67 2.42 0.30 21.62
CA ASP A 67 1.19 -0.07 22.36
C ASP A 67 0.07 -0.56 21.43
N PHE A 68 0.10 -0.13 20.17
CA PHE A 68 -0.85 -0.54 19.14
C PHE A 68 -0.32 -1.65 18.23
N GLN A 69 0.90 -2.15 18.44
CA GLN A 69 1.54 -3.14 17.57
C GLN A 69 0.68 -4.41 17.43
N ALA A 70 0.09 -4.91 18.52
CA ALA A 70 -0.76 -6.09 18.47
C ALA A 70 -2.04 -5.87 17.65
N VAL A 71 -2.63 -4.67 17.72
CA VAL A 71 -3.84 -4.29 16.96
C VAL A 71 -3.49 -4.05 15.50
N VAL A 72 -2.35 -3.40 15.25
CA VAL A 72 -1.83 -3.12 13.91
C VAL A 72 -1.39 -4.41 13.22
N ASP A 73 -0.83 -5.40 13.90
CA ASP A 73 -0.44 -6.68 13.29
C ASP A 73 -1.66 -7.52 12.87
N GLU A 74 -2.74 -7.50 13.65
CA GLU A 74 -4.01 -8.15 13.29
C GLU A 74 -4.70 -7.39 12.15
N ASP A 75 -4.81 -6.08 12.27
CA ASP A 75 -5.48 -5.23 11.29
C ASP A 75 -4.69 -5.13 9.98
N SER A 76 -3.35 -5.16 10.02
CA SER A 76 -2.48 -5.19 8.84
C SER A 76 -2.63 -6.48 8.06
N LYS A 77 -2.97 -7.61 8.69
CA LYS A 77 -3.29 -8.84 7.96
C LYS A 77 -4.61 -8.71 7.21
N LEU A 78 -5.61 -8.09 7.82
CA LEU A 78 -6.90 -7.80 7.17
C LEU A 78 -6.72 -6.85 5.98
N PHE A 79 -5.94 -5.77 6.16
CA PHE A 79 -5.60 -4.86 5.07
C PHE A 79 -4.75 -5.53 3.99
N GLY A 80 -3.79 -6.39 4.35
CA GLY A 80 -2.98 -7.14 3.40
C GLY A 80 -3.79 -8.14 2.56
N GLN A 81 -4.89 -8.65 3.10
CA GLN A 81 -5.85 -9.48 2.36
C GLN A 81 -6.76 -8.63 1.44
N ALA A 82 -7.19 -7.45 1.88
CA ALA A 82 -8.04 -6.56 1.08
C ALA A 82 -7.27 -5.82 -0.04
N LEU A 83 -6.07 -5.35 0.27
CA LEU A 83 -5.13 -4.65 -0.60
C LEU A 83 -3.89 -5.52 -0.79
N SER A 84 -3.97 -6.45 -1.75
CA SER A 84 -2.85 -7.34 -2.00
C SER A 84 -1.64 -6.57 -2.51
N SER A 85 -0.45 -6.94 -2.01
CA SER A 85 0.83 -6.41 -2.48
C SER A 85 1.30 -7.09 -3.77
N GLU A 86 0.66 -8.20 -4.14
CA GLU A 86 1.00 -9.05 -5.28
C GLU A 86 -0.23 -9.31 -6.16
N PRO A 87 -0.04 -9.63 -7.46
CA PRO A 87 -1.17 -9.84 -8.36
C PRO A 87 -2.03 -11.06 -7.98
N MET A 88 -1.43 -12.12 -7.40
CA MET A 88 -2.11 -13.35 -6.93
C MET A 88 -3.18 -13.85 -7.92
N VAL A 89 -2.84 -13.94 -9.21
CA VAL A 89 -3.82 -14.14 -10.29
C VAL A 89 -4.62 -15.43 -10.15
N PRO A 90 -4.03 -16.61 -9.93
CA PRO A 90 -4.82 -17.85 -9.85
C PRO A 90 -5.84 -17.82 -8.71
N GLU A 91 -5.45 -17.27 -7.57
CA GLU A 91 -6.32 -17.08 -6.42
C GLU A 91 -7.43 -16.07 -6.71
N LEU A 92 -7.10 -14.95 -7.34
CA LEU A 92 -8.09 -13.94 -7.77
C LEU A 92 -9.14 -14.54 -8.70
N LEU A 93 -8.72 -15.34 -9.68
CA LEU A 93 -9.63 -16.01 -10.61
C LEU A 93 -10.52 -17.01 -9.88
N THR A 94 -9.96 -17.76 -8.92
CA THR A 94 -10.72 -18.71 -8.10
C THR A 94 -11.74 -17.98 -7.22
N GLN A 95 -11.37 -16.84 -6.62
CA GLN A 95 -12.29 -16.01 -5.84
C GLN A 95 -13.44 -15.51 -6.69
N VAL A 96 -13.17 -14.96 -7.88
CA VAL A 96 -14.22 -14.48 -8.80
C VAL A 96 -15.12 -15.63 -9.26
N ASP A 97 -14.57 -16.80 -9.55
CA ASP A 97 -15.34 -18.00 -9.90
C ASP A 97 -16.24 -18.46 -8.73
N MET A 98 -15.72 -18.47 -7.50
CA MET A 98 -16.53 -18.79 -6.31
C MET A 98 -17.65 -17.78 -6.09
N ILE A 99 -17.39 -16.47 -6.23
CA ILE A 99 -18.41 -15.42 -6.10
C ILE A 99 -19.51 -15.64 -7.15
N ALA A 100 -19.14 -15.89 -8.41
CA ALA A 100 -20.10 -16.16 -9.48
C ALA A 100 -20.96 -17.40 -9.19
N LYS A 101 -20.35 -18.51 -8.78
CA LYS A 101 -21.05 -19.76 -8.45
C LYS A 101 -21.95 -19.65 -7.23
N GLU A 102 -21.52 -18.96 -6.17
CA GLU A 102 -22.36 -18.67 -5.00
C GLU A 102 -23.58 -17.83 -5.34
N SER A 103 -23.45 -16.91 -6.31
CA SER A 103 -24.56 -16.12 -6.83
C SER A 103 -25.46 -16.89 -7.81
N GLY A 104 -25.16 -18.16 -8.09
CA GLY A 104 -25.91 -19.01 -9.00
C GLY A 104 -25.64 -18.75 -10.48
N LEU A 105 -24.59 -17.99 -10.80
CA LEU A 105 -24.15 -17.76 -12.18
C LEU A 105 -23.26 -18.92 -12.65
N GLU A 106 -23.44 -19.32 -13.89
CA GLU A 106 -22.54 -20.25 -14.58
C GLU A 106 -21.41 -19.46 -15.25
N VAL A 107 -20.17 -19.81 -14.97
CA VAL A 107 -18.99 -19.15 -15.58
C VAL A 107 -18.67 -19.82 -16.91
N THR A 108 -18.84 -19.09 -18.01
CA THR A 108 -18.56 -19.58 -19.37
C THR A 108 -17.15 -19.26 -19.83
N ARG A 109 -16.60 -18.13 -19.38
CA ARG A 109 -15.26 -17.67 -19.75
C ARG A 109 -14.62 -16.93 -18.59
N LEU A 110 -13.37 -17.25 -18.32
CA LEU A 110 -12.58 -16.51 -17.36
C LEU A 110 -11.18 -16.31 -17.92
N SER A 111 -10.76 -15.06 -18.06
CA SER A 111 -9.43 -14.71 -18.60
C SER A 111 -8.90 -13.47 -17.90
N TYR A 112 -7.58 -13.33 -17.87
CA TYR A 112 -6.92 -12.21 -17.19
C TYR A 112 -5.88 -11.55 -18.09
N SER A 113 -5.56 -10.30 -17.76
CA SER A 113 -4.40 -9.57 -18.27
C SER A 113 -3.87 -8.66 -17.16
N VAL A 114 -2.55 -8.45 -17.13
CA VAL A 114 -1.92 -7.55 -16.16
C VAL A 114 -1.61 -6.25 -16.88
N THR A 115 -2.00 -5.13 -16.29
CA THR A 115 -1.72 -3.79 -16.81
C THR A 115 -1.07 -2.94 -15.73
N ASP A 116 -0.12 -2.11 -16.16
CA ASP A 116 0.37 -1.02 -15.33
C ASP A 116 -0.60 0.15 -15.48
N VAL A 117 -1.19 0.60 -14.38
CA VAL A 117 -2.07 1.78 -14.36
C VAL A 117 -1.23 2.96 -13.88
N GLY A 118 -0.44 3.50 -14.80
CA GLY A 118 0.23 4.79 -14.63
C GLY A 118 -0.73 5.90 -15.02
N VAL A 119 -1.14 6.73 -14.06
CA VAL A 119 -1.87 7.97 -14.36
C VAL A 119 -0.92 8.91 -15.11
N GLY A 120 -1.42 9.59 -16.15
CA GLY A 120 -0.64 10.55 -16.94
C GLY A 120 -0.06 11.69 -16.10
N PRO A 121 0.81 12.53 -16.67
CA PRO A 121 1.68 13.47 -15.97
C PRO A 121 0.98 14.63 -15.19
N GLU A 122 -0.34 14.58 -15.00
CA GLU A 122 -1.13 15.66 -14.42
C GLU A 122 -1.73 15.37 -13.02
N GLU A 123 -1.62 14.15 -12.50
CA GLU A 123 -2.09 13.84 -11.14
C GLU A 123 -1.05 13.03 -10.35
N GLU A 124 -0.64 13.52 -9.18
CA GLU A 124 0.28 12.88 -8.21
C GLU A 124 -0.32 11.61 -7.56
N VAL A 125 -1.10 10.82 -8.30
CA VAL A 125 -1.65 9.55 -7.80
C VAL A 125 -0.58 8.49 -8.02
N ALA A 126 -0.16 7.85 -6.92
CA ALA A 126 0.83 6.78 -6.94
C ALA A 126 0.52 5.75 -8.04
N SER A 127 1.49 5.48 -8.91
CA SER A 127 1.39 4.45 -9.95
C SER A 127 1.12 3.10 -9.30
N TYR A 128 0.00 2.47 -9.65
CA TYR A 128 -0.33 1.12 -9.18
C TYR A 128 -0.46 0.16 -10.35
N LYS A 129 -0.33 -1.13 -10.07
CA LYS A 129 -0.53 -2.18 -11.06
C LYS A 129 -1.90 -2.78 -10.87
N ALA A 130 -2.50 -3.30 -11.93
CA ALA A 130 -3.82 -3.90 -11.84
C ALA A 130 -3.93 -5.17 -12.68
N VAL A 131 -4.75 -6.10 -12.19
CA VAL A 131 -5.17 -7.28 -12.94
C VAL A 131 -6.55 -7.00 -13.50
N ILE A 132 -6.68 -7.06 -14.82
CA ILE A 132 -7.95 -6.99 -15.53
C ILE A 132 -8.46 -8.40 -15.77
N ILE A 133 -9.68 -8.68 -15.34
CA ILE A 133 -10.35 -9.96 -15.49
C ILE A 133 -11.51 -9.76 -16.46
N ASN A 134 -11.60 -10.63 -17.47
CA ASN A 134 -12.77 -10.73 -18.32
C ASN A 134 -13.53 -11.99 -17.94
N LEU A 135 -14.73 -11.80 -17.40
CA LEU A 135 -15.63 -12.84 -16.93
C LEU A 135 -16.84 -12.91 -17.87
N GLY A 136 -17.12 -14.08 -18.42
CA GLY A 136 -18.36 -14.42 -19.10
C GLY A 136 -19.24 -15.28 -18.19
N THR A 137 -20.51 -14.93 -18.08
CA THR A 137 -21.47 -15.65 -17.22
C THR A 137 -22.77 -15.94 -17.95
N LEU A 138 -23.49 -16.96 -17.52
CA LEU A 138 -24.88 -17.24 -17.87
C LEU A 138 -25.72 -17.28 -16.60
N GLY A 139 -26.89 -16.63 -16.63
CA GLY A 139 -27.81 -16.63 -15.51
C GLY A 139 -29.01 -15.72 -15.71
N ASN A 140 -29.89 -15.66 -14.73
CA ASN A 140 -31.02 -14.74 -14.73
C ASN A 140 -30.62 -13.36 -14.15
N TYR A 141 -31.52 -12.39 -14.26
CA TYR A 141 -31.27 -11.03 -13.77
C TYR A 141 -31.01 -10.98 -12.26
N ASP A 142 -31.75 -11.76 -11.46
CA ASP A 142 -31.61 -11.77 -10.01
C ASP A 142 -30.23 -12.29 -9.57
N GLN A 143 -29.74 -13.35 -10.21
CA GLN A 143 -28.41 -13.91 -9.98
C GLN A 143 -27.30 -12.91 -10.33
N ILE A 144 -27.47 -12.13 -11.40
CA ILE A 144 -26.53 -11.05 -11.77
C ILE A 144 -26.52 -9.96 -10.70
N ASN A 145 -27.69 -9.58 -10.18
CA ASN A 145 -27.77 -8.59 -9.10
C ASN A 145 -27.13 -9.11 -7.81
N THR A 146 -27.37 -10.37 -7.46
CA THR A 146 -26.70 -11.03 -6.33
C THR A 146 -25.18 -11.13 -6.51
N PHE A 147 -24.70 -11.34 -7.74
CA PHE A 147 -23.27 -11.32 -8.05
C PHE A 147 -22.64 -9.95 -7.80
N LEU A 148 -23.27 -8.88 -8.27
CA LEU A 148 -22.77 -7.53 -8.04
C LEU A 148 -22.76 -7.17 -6.55
N ALA A 149 -23.81 -7.55 -5.80
CA ALA A 149 -23.86 -7.36 -4.36
C ALA A 149 -22.74 -8.13 -3.64
N ASN A 150 -22.54 -9.41 -3.97
CA ASN A 150 -21.47 -10.21 -3.38
C ASN A 150 -20.07 -9.71 -3.75
N LEU A 151 -19.92 -9.11 -4.94
CA LEU A 151 -18.66 -8.51 -5.38
C LEU A 151 -18.35 -7.23 -4.59
N GLU A 152 -19.37 -6.40 -4.31
CA GLU A 152 -19.23 -5.20 -3.46
C GLU A 152 -18.91 -5.56 -2.00
N ASP A 153 -19.51 -6.64 -1.49
CA ASP A 153 -19.27 -7.13 -0.13
C ASP A 153 -17.96 -7.94 0.01
N SER A 154 -17.21 -8.13 -1.08
CA SER A 154 -15.97 -8.91 -1.05
C SER A 154 -14.80 -8.11 -0.44
N ALA A 155 -13.94 -8.79 0.34
CA ALA A 155 -12.81 -8.15 1.01
C ALA A 155 -11.76 -7.60 0.02
N ARG A 156 -11.57 -8.27 -1.12
CA ARG A 156 -10.60 -7.86 -2.13
C ARG A 156 -11.19 -6.75 -2.99
N LEU A 157 -10.44 -5.67 -3.17
CA LEU A 157 -10.88 -4.57 -4.01
C LEU A 157 -11.03 -5.02 -5.47
N LEU A 158 -12.29 -5.00 -5.93
CA LEU A 158 -12.70 -5.33 -7.30
C LEU A 158 -13.57 -4.21 -7.84
N GLU A 159 -13.18 -3.68 -8.99
CA GLU A 159 -13.91 -2.63 -9.67
C GLU A 159 -14.51 -3.14 -10.98
N VAL A 160 -15.79 -2.88 -11.19
CA VAL A 160 -16.47 -3.22 -12.45
C VAL A 160 -16.26 -2.09 -13.45
N LEU A 161 -15.37 -2.29 -14.42
CA LEU A 161 -15.10 -1.31 -15.49
C LEU A 161 -16.19 -1.28 -16.54
N SER A 162 -16.71 -2.45 -16.90
CA SER A 162 -17.82 -2.55 -17.83
C SER A 162 -18.61 -3.83 -17.61
N PHE A 163 -19.91 -3.73 -17.86
CA PHE A 163 -20.84 -4.84 -17.84
C PHE A 163 -21.69 -4.76 -19.10
N ARG A 164 -21.80 -5.89 -19.81
CA ARG A 164 -22.68 -6.05 -20.97
C ARG A 164 -23.48 -7.33 -20.78
N PHE A 165 -24.75 -7.30 -21.15
CA PHE A 165 -25.58 -8.50 -21.15
C PHE A 165 -26.39 -8.60 -22.43
N SER A 166 -26.66 -9.83 -22.86
CA SER A 166 -27.54 -10.14 -23.98
C SER A 166 -28.53 -11.23 -23.54
N GLY A 167 -29.81 -11.02 -23.84
CA GLY A 167 -30.81 -12.07 -23.65
C GLY A 167 -30.69 -13.13 -24.72
N GLU A 168 -30.58 -14.38 -24.32
CA GLU A 168 -30.70 -15.52 -25.22
C GLU A 168 -32.13 -16.04 -25.06
N ASN A 169 -32.97 -15.90 -26.09
CA ASN A 169 -34.32 -16.45 -26.07
C ASN A 169 -34.25 -17.96 -26.28
N LEU A 170 -33.79 -18.67 -25.24
CA LEU A 170 -33.96 -20.10 -25.12
C LEU A 170 -35.40 -20.35 -24.64
N GLN A 171 -36.05 -21.28 -25.32
CA GLN A 171 -37.49 -21.39 -25.54
C GLN A 171 -38.40 -21.47 -24.30
N ASP A 172 -37.85 -21.45 -23.07
CA ASP A 172 -38.61 -21.42 -21.80
C ASP A 172 -37.81 -20.86 -20.59
N SER A 173 -36.63 -20.23 -20.78
CA SER A 173 -35.86 -19.65 -19.67
C SER A 173 -35.29 -18.26 -20.04
N SER A 174 -35.56 -17.26 -19.21
CA SER A 174 -34.95 -15.92 -19.33
C SER A 174 -33.50 -15.96 -18.84
N GLN A 175 -32.63 -16.57 -19.64
CA GLN A 175 -31.19 -16.57 -19.43
C GLN A 175 -30.54 -15.40 -20.16
N TYR A 176 -29.62 -14.75 -19.46
CA TYR A 176 -28.80 -13.67 -19.95
C TYR A 176 -27.34 -14.11 -19.97
N ALA A 177 -26.70 -13.93 -21.12
CA ALA A 177 -25.25 -14.00 -21.22
C ALA A 177 -24.67 -12.65 -20.79
N GLY A 178 -23.95 -12.64 -19.66
CA GLY A 178 -23.25 -11.50 -19.11
C GLY A 178 -21.76 -11.51 -19.46
N THR A 179 -21.19 -10.35 -19.71
CA THR A 179 -19.73 -10.14 -19.81
C THR A 179 -19.34 -8.99 -18.90
N PHE A 180 -18.47 -9.29 -17.94
CA PHE A 180 -17.91 -8.34 -16.98
C PHE A 180 -16.43 -8.13 -17.27
N VAL A 181 -16.00 -6.87 -17.18
CA VAL A 181 -14.59 -6.50 -17.12
C VAL A 181 -14.33 -5.96 -15.73
N LEU A 182 -13.58 -6.73 -14.94
CA LEU A 182 -13.24 -6.42 -13.55
C LEU A 182 -11.78 -5.96 -13.47
N ARG A 183 -11.49 -5.06 -12.54
CA ARG A 183 -10.16 -4.55 -12.24
C ARG A 183 -9.84 -4.77 -10.77
N SER A 184 -8.74 -5.48 -10.48
CA SER A 184 -8.20 -5.63 -9.12
C SER A 184 -6.86 -4.91 -9.03
N PRO A 185 -6.75 -3.77 -8.34
CA PRO A 185 -5.49 -3.08 -8.14
C PRO A 185 -4.63 -3.80 -7.10
N TYR A 186 -3.30 -3.71 -7.26
CA TYR A 186 -2.32 -4.15 -6.29
C TYR A 186 -1.16 -3.16 -6.23
N LEU A 187 -0.60 -2.97 -5.03
CA LEU A 187 0.49 -2.03 -4.80
C LEU A 187 1.66 -2.72 -4.13
N LYS A 188 2.81 -2.76 -4.82
CA LYS A 188 4.05 -3.24 -4.22
C LYS A 188 4.64 -2.13 -3.36
N VAL A 189 4.58 -2.30 -2.04
CA VAL A 189 5.26 -1.40 -1.10
C VAL A 189 6.75 -1.72 -1.07
N GLU A 190 7.55 -0.90 -1.74
CA GLU A 190 9.01 -0.90 -1.57
C GLU A 190 9.35 0.18 -0.53
N SER A 191 9.71 -0.25 0.68
CA SER A 191 10.12 0.68 1.73
C SER A 191 11.52 1.23 1.42
N GLN A 192 11.58 2.43 0.86
CA GLN A 192 12.78 3.26 0.93
C GLN A 192 12.69 4.04 2.24
N ALA A 193 13.52 3.67 3.22
CA ALA A 193 13.51 4.28 4.53
C ALA A 193 14.07 5.71 4.45
N GLU A 194 13.20 6.69 4.21
CA GLU A 194 13.52 8.10 4.31
C GLU A 194 13.49 8.52 5.78
N THR A 195 14.65 8.80 6.38
CA THR A 195 14.79 9.09 7.83
C THR A 195 14.33 10.50 8.22
N ASP A 196 14.11 11.36 7.23
CA ASP A 196 13.99 12.81 7.41
C ASP A 196 12.55 13.31 7.34
N THR A 197 11.61 12.50 6.86
CA THR A 197 10.19 12.84 6.82
C THR A 197 9.49 12.51 8.15
N PRO A 198 8.73 13.46 8.73
CA PRO A 198 7.94 13.19 9.94
C PRO A 198 6.85 12.16 9.65
N ILE A 199 6.72 11.15 10.52
CA ILE A 199 5.65 10.15 10.45
C ILE A 199 4.36 10.84 10.91
N THR A 200 3.45 11.11 9.98
CA THR A 200 2.14 11.74 10.24
C THR A 200 0.98 10.73 10.29
N LEU A 201 1.27 9.45 10.62
CA LEU A 201 0.26 8.41 10.66
C LEU A 201 -0.57 8.52 11.95
N ASP A 202 -1.85 8.90 11.83
CA ASP A 202 -2.81 8.91 12.93
C ASP A 202 -3.81 7.76 12.80
N ILE A 203 -3.46 6.63 13.40
CA ILE A 203 -4.28 5.40 13.48
C ILE A 203 -5.48 5.54 14.42
N SER A 204 -5.56 6.61 15.22
CA SER A 204 -6.70 6.90 16.09
C SER A 204 -7.71 7.86 15.47
N SER A 205 -7.47 8.28 14.22
CA SER A 205 -8.39 9.14 13.49
C SER A 205 -9.74 8.45 13.29
N PRO A 206 -10.87 9.17 13.42
CA PRO A 206 -12.20 8.61 13.14
C PRO A 206 -12.31 8.01 11.74
N ASP A 207 -11.63 8.62 10.76
CA ASP A 207 -11.61 8.15 9.38
C ASP A 207 -10.96 6.77 9.24
N PHE A 208 -9.82 6.55 9.90
CA PHE A 208 -9.16 5.25 9.91
C PHE A 208 -10.04 4.18 10.56
N MET A 209 -10.69 4.50 11.70
CA MET A 209 -11.59 3.56 12.38
C MET A 209 -12.83 3.22 11.55
N ASN A 210 -13.37 4.17 10.79
CA ASN A 210 -14.48 3.94 9.87
C ASN A 210 -14.05 3.03 8.72
N ILE A 211 -12.88 3.26 8.12
CA ILE A 211 -12.33 2.39 7.07
C ILE A 211 -12.07 0.98 7.62
N LEU A 212 -11.49 0.88 8.82
CA LEU A 212 -11.19 -0.39 9.47
C LEU A 212 -12.47 -1.20 9.75
N SER A 213 -13.50 -0.56 10.30
CA SER A 213 -14.78 -1.23 10.54
C SER A 213 -15.45 -1.70 9.25
N LYS A 214 -15.32 -0.92 8.16
CA LYS A 214 -15.80 -1.31 6.83
C LYS A 214 -15.04 -2.54 6.31
N VAL A 215 -13.70 -2.53 6.33
CA VAL A 215 -12.87 -3.67 5.89
C VAL A 215 -13.13 -4.93 6.71
N LYS A 216 -13.40 -4.78 8.02
CA LYS A 216 -13.79 -5.89 8.91
C LYS A 216 -15.15 -6.50 8.58
N SER A 217 -16.05 -5.73 7.97
CA SER A 217 -17.40 -6.20 7.61
C SER A 217 -17.44 -6.97 6.28
N LEU A 218 -16.38 -6.91 5.47
CA LEU A 218 -16.32 -7.55 4.17
C LEU A 218 -16.14 -9.07 4.27
N LYS A 219 -16.64 -9.79 3.27
CA LYS A 219 -16.56 -11.25 3.17
C LYS A 219 -15.22 -11.68 2.57
N TYR A 220 -14.53 -12.56 3.28
CA TYR A 220 -13.28 -13.17 2.85
C TYR A 220 -13.54 -14.51 2.16
N TYR A 221 -13.04 -14.64 0.93
CA TYR A 221 -13.17 -15.83 0.11
C TYR A 221 -11.89 -16.67 0.21
N ASP A 222 -11.86 -17.57 1.20
CA ASP A 222 -10.72 -18.45 1.45
C ASP A 222 -10.79 -19.72 0.58
N ILE A 223 -9.71 -20.01 -0.14
CA ILE A 223 -9.62 -21.17 -1.04
C ILE A 223 -9.27 -22.39 -0.20
N LYS A 224 -10.30 -23.11 0.24
CA LYS A 224 -10.12 -24.43 0.86
C LYS A 224 -9.89 -25.47 -0.23
N VAL A 225 -8.63 -25.83 -0.46
CA VAL A 225 -8.28 -26.94 -1.35
C VAL A 225 -8.74 -28.25 -0.70
N ASP A 226 -9.86 -28.82 -1.13
CA ASP A 226 -10.27 -30.17 -0.75
C ASP A 226 -9.38 -31.15 -1.54
N THR A 227 -8.23 -31.52 -0.98
CA THR A 227 -7.27 -32.47 -1.57
C THR A 227 -7.78 -33.91 -1.49
N LYS A 228 -9.01 -34.16 -1.90
CA LYS A 228 -9.50 -35.53 -2.15
C LYS A 228 -9.16 -35.88 -3.59
N PHE A 229 -7.92 -36.31 -3.77
CA PHE A 229 -7.57 -37.06 -4.96
C PHE A 229 -8.49 -38.29 -5.00
N PHE A 230 -9.35 -38.37 -6.01
CA PHE A 230 -9.93 -39.66 -6.37
C PHE A 230 -8.75 -40.51 -6.83
N ASP A 231 -8.36 -41.48 -6.02
CA ASP A 231 -7.54 -42.59 -6.49
C ASP A 231 -8.31 -43.22 -7.65
N VAL A 232 -7.89 -42.91 -8.87
CA VAL A 232 -8.29 -43.67 -10.05
C VAL A 232 -7.59 -45.01 -9.88
N THR A 233 -8.27 -45.96 -9.26
CA THR A 233 -7.85 -47.35 -9.28
C THR A 233 -7.75 -47.73 -10.77
N PRO A 234 -6.58 -48.09 -11.29
CA PRO A 234 -6.49 -48.57 -12.65
C PRO A 234 -7.41 -49.80 -12.76
N SER A 235 -8.41 -49.71 -13.64
CA SER A 235 -9.24 -50.86 -13.97
C SER A 235 -8.37 -51.87 -14.70
N ASP A 236 -8.09 -53.01 -14.06
CA ASP A 236 -7.42 -54.17 -14.67
C ASP A 236 -8.32 -54.91 -15.69
N GLU A 237 -9.25 -54.22 -16.36
CA GLU A 237 -9.99 -54.81 -17.46
C GLU A 237 -9.19 -54.67 -18.75
N PRO A 238 -8.82 -55.79 -19.42
CA PRO A 238 -8.12 -55.73 -20.69
C PRO A 238 -9.00 -55.02 -21.71
N ILE A 239 -8.41 -54.03 -22.38
CA ILE A 239 -8.98 -53.38 -23.57
C ILE A 239 -8.87 -54.38 -24.73
N ASP A 240 -9.79 -55.35 -24.78
CA ASP A 240 -10.17 -56.03 -26.01
C ASP A 240 -11.29 -55.16 -26.62
N ASP A 241 -11.15 -54.83 -27.91
CA ASP A 241 -12.08 -54.03 -28.74
C ASP A 241 -11.54 -52.63 -29.14
N LEU A 242 -10.41 -52.61 -29.86
CA LEU A 242 -10.00 -51.49 -30.71
C LEU A 242 -9.71 -51.94 -32.16
N GLU A 243 -10.58 -52.78 -32.74
CA GLU A 243 -10.56 -53.11 -34.17
C GLU A 243 -11.90 -52.84 -34.86
N GLU A 244 -12.58 -51.71 -34.62
CA GLU A 244 -13.67 -51.33 -35.53
C GLU A 244 -14.10 -49.87 -35.49
N LEU A 245 -13.20 -48.90 -35.76
CA LEU A 245 -13.67 -47.56 -36.18
C LEU A 245 -12.74 -46.91 -37.22
N GLY A 246 -13.10 -47.11 -38.49
CA GLY A 246 -13.28 -46.02 -39.46
C GLY A 246 -12.05 -45.34 -40.03
N GLU A 247 -11.71 -45.71 -41.28
CA GLU A 247 -11.02 -44.83 -42.24
C GLU A 247 -11.62 -43.42 -42.24
N PHE A 248 -10.80 -42.42 -41.92
CA PHE A 248 -10.99 -41.05 -42.38
C PHE A 248 -9.90 -40.75 -43.41
N VAL A 249 -10.28 -40.80 -44.69
CA VAL A 249 -9.48 -40.29 -45.81
C VAL A 249 -9.67 -38.77 -45.84
N ASP A 250 -8.58 -38.05 -45.63
CA ASP A 250 -8.49 -36.60 -45.78
C ASP A 250 -7.85 -36.31 -47.14
N GLU A 251 -8.65 -35.89 -48.14
CA GLU A 251 -8.12 -35.25 -49.34
C GLU A 251 -9.15 -34.29 -49.93
N THR A 252 -8.99 -33.00 -49.66
CA THR A 252 -9.51 -31.94 -50.53
C THR A 252 -8.39 -30.96 -50.86
N THR A 253 -7.72 -31.21 -52.00
CA THR A 253 -6.87 -30.23 -52.67
C THR A 253 -7.72 -29.19 -53.42
N PRO A 254 -7.39 -27.89 -53.35
CA PRO A 254 -8.06 -26.85 -54.09
C PRO A 254 -7.31 -26.54 -55.39
N GLU A 255 -7.74 -27.08 -56.53
CA GLU A 255 -7.32 -26.60 -57.85
C GLU A 255 -8.40 -26.91 -58.90
N ASP A 256 -9.31 -25.95 -59.10
CA ASP A 256 -9.97 -25.74 -60.41
C ASP A 256 -10.71 -24.39 -60.41
N ILE A 257 -9.95 -23.32 -60.63
CA ILE A 257 -10.45 -22.08 -61.23
C ILE A 257 -9.53 -21.77 -62.41
N ALA A 258 -9.80 -22.37 -63.57
CA ALA A 258 -9.50 -21.79 -64.88
C ALA A 258 -10.01 -22.71 -66.01
N GLN A 259 -11.25 -22.48 -66.47
CA GLN A 259 -11.62 -22.27 -67.88
C GLN A 259 -13.11 -22.05 -68.06
#